data_AF-A0A2V8TSH8-F1
#
_entry.id   AF-A0A2V8TSH8-F1
#
_cell.length_a   1.000
_cell.length_b   1.000
_cell.length_c   1.000
_cell.angle_alpha   90.00
_cell.angle_beta   90.00
_cell.angle_gamma   90.00
#
_symmetry.space_group_name_H-M   'P 1'
#
loop_
_entity.id
_entity.type
_entity.pdbx_description
1 polymer ?
#
loop_
_entity_poly.entity_id
_entity_poly.type
_entity_poly.pdbx_seq_one_letter_code
_entity_poly.pdbx_strand_id
1 'polypeptide(L)'
;LEEKRQPPRVIDRFWRQVLVSAINEELDRMAAIHGFQVFKLGFLARSDSYQMGVPAVPLGRLYRSEAWQRAGNVQICFRTTVDRIVIGNGTAQCVKAAGAGLRADYYISALPFERLTAVAPEAGVDVSAFEHWPITGIHLGFDRPVTDLHHAALLDRT
;
A
#
# COMPACT_ATOMS: atom_id res chain seq x y z
N LEU A 1 -9.93 12.64 -18.16
CA LEU A 1 -11.37 12.80 -17.81
C LEU A 1 -12.04 13.86 -18.69
N GLU A 2 -11.40 15.02 -18.89
CA GLU A 2 -11.85 16.06 -19.81
C GLU A 2 -12.00 15.58 -21.26
N GLU A 3 -11.04 14.79 -21.76
CA GLU A 3 -11.13 14.13 -23.07
C GLU A 3 -12.39 13.26 -23.21
N LYS A 4 -12.88 12.71 -22.08
CA LYS A 4 -14.12 11.93 -21.99
C LYS A 4 -15.34 12.79 -21.63
N ARG A 5 -15.23 14.11 -21.82
CA ARG A 5 -16.28 15.13 -21.67
C ARG A 5 -16.95 15.14 -20.30
N GLN A 6 -16.20 14.79 -19.26
CA GLN A 6 -16.68 14.92 -17.88
C GLN A 6 -16.71 16.42 -17.50
N PRO A 7 -17.84 16.97 -17.01
CA PRO A 7 -17.90 18.37 -16.59
C PRO A 7 -16.93 18.64 -15.42
N PRO A 8 -16.34 19.85 -15.32
CA PRO A 8 -15.38 20.18 -14.26
C PRO A 8 -15.89 19.85 -12.85
N ARG A 9 -17.15 20.20 -12.55
CA ARG A 9 -17.80 19.89 -11.27
C ARG A 9 -17.85 18.39 -10.94
N VAL A 10 -18.01 17.53 -11.94
CA VAL A 10 -18.00 16.06 -11.75
C VAL A 10 -16.57 15.57 -11.53
N ILE A 11 -15.60 16.15 -12.24
CA ILE A 11 -14.18 15.85 -12.03
C ILE A 11 -13.81 16.16 -10.58
N ASP A 12 -14.15 17.35 -10.07
CA ASP A 12 -13.71 17.77 -8.73
C ASP A 12 -14.50 17.15 -7.58
N ARG A 13 -15.82 16.98 -7.72
CA ARG A 13 -16.66 16.49 -6.62
C ARG A 13 -16.92 14.99 -6.63
N PHE A 14 -16.64 14.30 -7.73
CA PHE A 14 -16.78 12.85 -7.81
C PHE A 14 -15.45 12.16 -8.07
N TRP A 15 -14.83 12.40 -9.23
CA TRP A 15 -13.62 11.67 -9.62
C TRP A 15 -12.45 11.93 -8.69
N ARG A 16 -12.20 13.21 -8.35
CA ARG A 16 -11.11 13.60 -7.44
C ARG A 16 -11.31 12.99 -6.07
N GLN A 17 -12.52 13.05 -5.53
CA GLN A 17 -12.82 12.55 -4.19
C GLN A 17 -12.58 11.04 -4.09
N VAL A 18 -13.06 10.28 -5.07
CA VAL A 18 -12.89 8.82 -5.06
C VAL A 18 -11.42 8.44 -5.29
N LEU A 19 -10.78 9.02 -6.31
CA LEU A 19 -9.46 8.56 -6.75
C LEU A 19 -8.32 9.07 -5.86
N VAL A 20 -8.36 10.33 -5.42
CA VAL A 20 -7.35 10.84 -4.48
C VAL A 20 -7.41 10.08 -3.16
N SER A 21 -8.60 9.76 -2.65
CA SER A 21 -8.71 8.96 -1.41
C SER A 21 -8.26 7.50 -1.59
N ALA A 22 -8.47 6.91 -2.77
CA ALA A 22 -8.10 5.52 -3.02
C ALA A 22 -6.61 5.33 -3.37
N ILE A 23 -6.00 6.29 -4.07
CA ILE A 23 -4.65 6.18 -4.64
C ILE A 23 -3.64 7.07 -3.91
N ASN A 24 -4.14 8.08 -3.18
CA ASN A 24 -3.30 9.10 -2.54
C ASN A 24 -2.42 9.81 -3.57
N GLU A 25 -2.97 10.26 -4.71
CA GLU A 25 -2.26 11.06 -5.73
C GLU A 25 -3.24 11.98 -6.43
N GLU A 26 -2.77 13.14 -6.90
CA GLU A 26 -3.61 14.10 -7.62
C GLU A 26 -3.99 13.60 -9.03
N LEU A 27 -5.19 13.99 -9.50
CA LEU A 27 -5.77 13.47 -10.74
C LEU A 27 -4.92 13.75 -12.00
N ASP A 28 -4.14 14.83 -11.98
CA ASP A 28 -3.27 15.28 -13.08
C ASP A 28 -1.92 14.56 -13.10
N ARG A 29 -1.49 13.96 -11.99
CA ARG A 29 -0.26 13.14 -11.90
C ARG A 29 -0.52 11.64 -12.05
N MET A 30 -1.71 11.20 -11.66
CA MET A 30 -2.08 9.79 -11.66
C MET A 30 -2.25 9.21 -13.08
N ALA A 31 -1.63 8.07 -13.33
CA ALA A 31 -1.89 7.28 -14.53
C ALA A 31 -3.33 6.73 -14.53
N ALA A 32 -4.05 6.91 -15.63
CA ALA A 32 -5.45 6.51 -15.76
C ALA A 32 -5.71 5.02 -15.44
N ILE A 33 -4.75 4.14 -15.71
CA ILE A 33 -4.84 2.71 -15.44
C ILE A 33 -5.09 2.40 -13.95
N HIS A 34 -4.48 3.15 -13.04
CA HIS A 34 -4.69 2.98 -11.59
C HIS A 34 -6.09 3.43 -11.19
N GLY A 35 -6.57 4.54 -11.76
CA GLY A 35 -7.95 4.98 -11.58
C GLY A 35 -8.96 3.93 -12.06
N PHE A 36 -8.74 3.34 -13.24
CA PHE A 36 -9.58 2.25 -13.74
C PHE A 36 -9.55 1.02 -12.83
N GLN A 37 -8.40 0.68 -12.27
CA GLN A 37 -8.27 -0.44 -11.33
C GLN A 37 -9.13 -0.22 -10.07
N VAL A 38 -9.16 0.99 -9.51
CA VAL A 38 -10.04 1.33 -8.38
C VAL A 38 -11.49 1.09 -8.74
N PHE A 39 -11.96 1.60 -9.88
CA PHE A 39 -13.36 1.40 -10.29
C PHE A 39 -13.69 -0.06 -10.62
N LYS A 40 -12.76 -0.75 -11.29
CA LYS A 40 -12.92 -2.17 -11.61
C LYS A 40 -13.09 -2.98 -10.34
N LEU A 41 -12.17 -2.87 -9.38
CA LEU A 41 -12.17 -3.71 -8.19
C LEU A 41 -13.21 -3.27 -7.15
N GLY A 42 -13.36 -1.96 -6.95
CA GLY A 42 -14.24 -1.39 -5.93
C GLY A 42 -15.70 -1.26 -6.35
N PHE A 43 -16.04 -1.39 -7.64
CA PHE A 43 -17.43 -1.17 -8.07
C PHE A 43 -17.93 -2.14 -9.14
N LEU A 44 -17.06 -2.59 -10.07
CA LEU A 44 -17.52 -3.28 -11.29
C LEU A 44 -17.21 -4.79 -11.32
N ALA A 45 -16.32 -5.29 -10.47
CA ALA A 45 -15.87 -6.68 -10.53
C ALA A 45 -16.97 -7.65 -10.10
N ARG A 46 -17.82 -7.24 -9.14
CA ARG A 46 -18.93 -8.03 -8.59
C ARG A 46 -20.07 -7.10 -8.15
N SER A 47 -21.27 -7.66 -8.01
CA SER A 47 -22.45 -6.93 -7.52
C SER A 47 -22.31 -6.38 -6.10
N ASP A 48 -21.38 -6.93 -5.30
CA ASP A 48 -21.11 -6.56 -3.92
C ASP A 48 -19.78 -5.79 -3.74
N SER A 49 -19.05 -5.50 -4.81
CA SER A 49 -17.73 -4.84 -4.74
C SER A 49 -17.75 -3.48 -4.05
N TYR A 50 -18.89 -2.78 -4.09
CA TYR A 50 -19.06 -1.44 -3.48
C TYR A 50 -19.08 -1.48 -1.95
N GLN A 51 -19.21 -2.65 -1.34
CA GLN A 51 -19.32 -2.78 0.10
C GLN A 51 -17.96 -2.51 0.77
N MET A 52 -17.95 -1.57 1.72
CA MET A 52 -16.78 -1.22 2.51
C MET A 52 -16.84 -1.95 3.86
N GLY A 53 -15.78 -2.70 4.17
CA GLY A 53 -15.61 -3.33 5.48
C GLY A 53 -14.71 -2.49 6.39
N VAL A 54 -15.16 -2.25 7.62
CA VAL A 54 -14.34 -1.64 8.67
C VAL A 54 -13.94 -2.75 9.67
N PRO A 55 -12.64 -2.97 9.91
CA PRO A 55 -12.21 -3.97 10.89
C PRO A 55 -12.78 -3.70 12.28
N ALA A 56 -13.45 -4.69 12.87
CA ALA A 56 -13.96 -4.63 14.25
C ALA A 56 -12.85 -4.75 15.31
N VAL A 57 -11.60 -4.92 14.88
CA VAL A 57 -10.42 -5.03 15.74
C VAL A 57 -9.30 -4.15 15.18
N PRO A 58 -8.36 -3.68 16.02
CA PRO A 58 -7.18 -2.97 15.53
C PRO A 58 -6.43 -3.77 14.47
N LEU A 59 -5.85 -3.10 13.46
CA LEU A 59 -5.11 -3.76 12.38
C LEU A 59 -3.96 -4.63 12.89
N GLY A 60 -3.28 -4.22 13.97
CA GLY A 60 -2.25 -5.03 14.62
C GLY A 60 -2.76 -6.35 15.19
N ARG A 61 -4.07 -6.45 15.51
CA ARG A 61 -4.74 -7.71 15.86
C ARG A 61 -5.17 -8.50 14.62
N LEU A 62 -5.60 -7.81 13.57
CA LEU A 62 -6.01 -8.43 12.30
C LEU A 62 -4.85 -9.15 11.62
N TYR A 63 -3.66 -8.54 11.59
CA TYR A 63 -2.45 -9.07 10.93
C TYR A 63 -1.51 -9.82 11.87
N ARG A 64 -2.05 -10.45 12.90
CA ARG A 64 -1.29 -11.17 13.92
C ARG A 64 -0.47 -12.33 13.33
N SER A 65 0.80 -12.44 13.76
CA SER A 65 1.73 -13.46 13.28
C SER A 65 1.35 -14.88 13.73
N GLU A 66 0.61 -15.01 14.83
CA GLU A 66 0.17 -16.29 15.39
C GLU A 66 -0.72 -17.08 14.41
N ALA A 67 -1.46 -16.38 13.54
CA ALA A 67 -2.25 -17.04 12.50
C ALA A 67 -1.36 -17.84 11.52
N TRP A 68 -0.18 -17.30 11.19
CA TRP A 68 0.77 -17.94 10.28
C TRP A 68 1.53 -19.07 10.95
N GLN A 69 1.82 -18.96 12.25
CA GLN A 69 2.48 -20.02 13.00
C GLN A 69 1.64 -21.32 13.01
N ARG A 70 0.30 -21.22 12.95
CA ARG A 70 -0.58 -22.39 12.86
C ARG A 70 -0.45 -23.16 11.55
N ALA A 71 0.06 -22.56 10.49
CA ALA A 71 0.34 -23.26 9.23
C ALA A 71 1.50 -24.28 9.37
N GLY A 72 2.30 -24.18 10.43
CA GLY A 72 3.33 -25.16 10.81
C GLY A 72 4.63 -25.10 9.99
N ASN A 73 4.66 -24.37 8.88
CA ASN A 73 5.81 -24.23 7.98
C ASN A 73 6.26 -22.78 7.80
N VAL A 74 5.77 -21.85 8.64
CA VAL A 74 6.12 -20.43 8.57
C VAL A 74 6.90 -20.01 9.80
N GLN A 75 8.10 -19.49 9.58
CA GLN A 75 8.93 -18.86 10.61
C GLN A 75 8.94 -17.35 10.43
N ILE A 76 8.56 -16.61 11.48
CA ILE A 76 8.56 -15.14 11.49
C ILE A 76 9.63 -14.67 12.46
N CYS A 77 10.64 -13.98 11.94
CA CYS A 77 11.77 -13.46 12.72
C CYS A 77 11.62 -11.95 12.92
N PHE A 78 11.06 -11.53 14.05
CA PHE A 78 10.99 -10.12 14.41
C PHE A 78 12.36 -9.56 14.77
N ARG A 79 12.52 -8.22 14.64
CA ARG A 79 13.76 -7.49 14.97
C ARG A 79 15.01 -8.04 14.26
N THR A 80 14.79 -8.70 13.12
CA THR A 80 15.84 -9.31 12.30
C THR A 80 15.99 -8.47 11.04
N THR A 81 16.72 -7.36 11.16
CA THR A 81 16.97 -6.46 10.03
C THR A 81 17.84 -7.17 9.00
N VAL A 82 17.42 -7.11 7.73
CA VAL A 82 18.24 -7.55 6.61
C VAL A 82 19.29 -6.47 6.33
N ASP A 83 20.56 -6.86 6.44
CA ASP A 83 21.71 -5.98 6.23
C ASP A 83 22.21 -6.05 4.78
N ARG A 84 22.13 -7.24 4.16
CA ARG A 84 22.58 -7.49 2.78
C ARG A 84 21.86 -8.66 2.16
N ILE A 85 21.57 -8.59 0.87
CA ILE A 85 21.26 -9.73 0.00
C ILE A 85 22.52 -9.99 -0.84
N VAL A 86 23.11 -11.17 -0.67
CA VAL A 86 24.32 -11.55 -1.42
C VAL A 86 23.87 -12.10 -2.77
N ILE A 87 24.26 -11.43 -3.84
CA ILE A 87 23.96 -11.83 -5.21
C ILE A 87 25.28 -12.27 -5.87
N GLY A 88 25.26 -13.45 -6.48
CA GLY A 88 26.39 -14.02 -7.21
C GLY A 88 25.89 -14.71 -8.47
N ASN A 89 26.61 -14.56 -9.58
CA ASN A 89 26.23 -15.12 -10.89
C ASN A 89 24.78 -14.77 -11.29
N GLY A 90 24.33 -13.55 -10.99
CA GLY A 90 22.97 -13.08 -11.29
C GLY A 90 21.86 -13.67 -10.43
N THR A 91 22.17 -14.40 -9.35
CA THR A 91 21.16 -15.02 -8.46
C THR A 91 21.43 -14.71 -6.99
N ALA A 92 20.37 -14.58 -6.20
CA ALA A 92 20.48 -14.41 -4.75
C ALA A 92 20.95 -15.71 -4.09
N GLN A 93 22.01 -15.62 -3.29
CA GLN A 93 22.70 -16.76 -2.68
C GLN A 93 22.39 -16.89 -1.19
N CYS A 94 22.27 -15.77 -0.48
CA CYS A 94 21.85 -15.69 0.91
C CYS A 94 21.41 -14.28 1.31
N VAL A 95 20.68 -14.21 2.42
CA VAL A 95 20.34 -12.96 3.12
C VAL A 95 21.17 -12.88 4.39
N LYS A 96 21.94 -11.80 4.56
CA LYS A 96 22.61 -11.48 5.81
C LYS A 96 21.65 -10.69 6.68
N ALA A 97 21.35 -11.20 7.87
CA ALA A 97 20.49 -10.55 8.84
C ALA A 97 20.93 -10.91 10.26
N ALA A 98 20.96 -9.93 11.16
CA ALA A 98 21.35 -10.13 12.57
C ALA A 98 22.67 -10.90 12.75
N GLY A 99 23.65 -10.65 11.87
CA GLY A 99 24.96 -11.31 11.90
C GLY A 99 25.00 -12.74 11.35
N ALA A 100 23.87 -13.29 10.89
CA ALA A 100 23.78 -14.63 10.31
C ALA A 100 23.49 -14.60 8.81
N GLY A 101 23.93 -15.62 8.08
CA GLY A 101 23.58 -15.84 6.68
C GLY A 101 22.45 -16.85 6.55
N LEU A 102 21.28 -16.39 6.11
CA LEU A 102 20.09 -17.21 5.87
C LEU A 102 20.05 -17.64 4.40
N ARG A 103 19.87 -18.94 4.15
CA ARG A 103 19.77 -19.52 2.82
C ARG A 103 18.38 -20.08 2.56
N ALA A 104 17.90 -19.94 1.34
CA ALA A 104 16.66 -20.49 0.83
C ALA A 104 16.80 -20.79 -0.67
N ASP A 105 15.89 -21.60 -1.22
CA ASP A 105 15.83 -21.89 -2.66
C ASP A 105 15.37 -20.66 -3.46
N TYR A 106 14.52 -19.83 -2.85
CA TYR A 106 13.97 -18.62 -3.43
C TYR A 106 13.96 -17.48 -2.42
N TYR A 107 14.11 -16.25 -2.93
CA TYR A 107 14.10 -15.03 -2.13
C TYR A 107 13.07 -14.06 -2.71
N ILE A 108 12.25 -13.48 -1.84
CA ILE A 108 11.25 -12.47 -2.20
C ILE A 108 11.59 -11.20 -1.43
N SER A 109 11.81 -10.09 -2.14
CA SER A 109 11.92 -8.78 -1.49
C SER A 109 10.54 -8.16 -1.35
N ALA A 110 10.13 -7.94 -0.10
CA ALA A 110 8.98 -7.10 0.26
C ALA A 110 9.42 -5.78 0.90
N LEU A 111 10.66 -5.35 0.62
CA LEU A 111 11.21 -4.09 1.11
C LEU A 111 10.69 -2.91 0.27
N PRO A 112 10.60 -1.70 0.87
CA PRO A 112 10.49 -0.46 0.10
C PRO A 112 11.60 -0.35 -0.95
N PHE A 113 11.30 0.30 -2.08
CA PHE A 113 12.18 0.33 -3.26
C PHE A 113 13.57 0.91 -2.93
N GLU A 114 13.65 1.92 -2.08
CA GLU A 114 14.87 2.58 -1.61
C GLU A 114 15.71 1.70 -0.68
N ARG A 115 15.06 0.79 0.05
CA ARG A 115 15.77 -0.16 0.93
C ARG A 115 16.36 -1.30 0.12
N LEU A 116 15.72 -1.72 -0.97
CA LEU A 116 16.23 -2.76 -1.85
C LEU A 116 17.61 -2.38 -2.43
N THR A 117 17.75 -1.17 -2.97
CA THR A 117 19.03 -0.72 -3.55
C THR A 117 20.15 -0.63 -2.50
N ALA A 118 19.81 -0.30 -1.25
CA ALA A 118 20.77 -0.27 -0.15
C ALA A 118 21.27 -1.67 0.25
N VAL A 119 20.37 -2.66 0.32
CA VAL A 119 20.73 -4.02 0.77
C VAL A 119 21.13 -4.95 -0.37
N ALA A 120 20.85 -4.61 -1.62
CA ALA A 120 21.10 -5.44 -2.80
C ALA A 120 21.49 -4.60 -4.03
N PRO A 121 22.56 -3.79 -3.98
CA PRO A 121 22.93 -2.94 -5.11
C PRO A 121 23.23 -3.75 -6.38
N GLU A 122 23.71 -4.99 -6.26
CA GLU A 122 23.98 -5.90 -7.38
C GLU A 122 22.70 -6.43 -8.07
N ALA A 123 21.52 -6.21 -7.50
CA ALA A 123 20.27 -6.58 -8.15
C ALA A 123 20.02 -5.74 -9.41
N GLY A 124 20.64 -4.57 -9.53
CA GLY A 124 20.55 -3.71 -10.72
C GLY A 124 19.13 -3.24 -11.03
N VAL A 125 18.25 -3.20 -10.02
CA VAL A 125 16.87 -2.74 -10.18
C VAL A 125 16.89 -1.22 -10.30
N ASP A 126 16.46 -0.70 -11.45
CA ASP A 126 16.26 0.73 -11.64
C ASP A 126 15.03 1.19 -10.88
N VAL A 127 15.25 1.97 -9.82
CA VAL A 127 14.20 2.56 -8.99
C VAL A 127 14.06 4.06 -9.22
N SER A 128 14.74 4.63 -10.22
CA SER A 128 14.78 6.09 -10.46
C SER A 128 13.41 6.70 -10.79
N ALA A 129 12.49 5.89 -11.32
CA ALA A 129 11.12 6.30 -11.62
C ALA A 129 10.19 6.29 -10.39
N PHE A 130 10.65 5.79 -9.23
CA PHE A 130 9.84 5.75 -8.01
C PHE A 130 10.10 6.98 -7.15
N GLU A 131 9.01 7.60 -6.71
CA GLU A 131 9.03 8.77 -5.84
C GLU A 131 8.22 8.48 -4.58
N HIS A 132 8.62 9.10 -3.47
CA HIS A 132 7.81 9.09 -2.26
C HIS A 132 6.67 10.09 -2.37
N TRP A 133 5.48 9.68 -1.97
CA TRP A 133 4.35 10.57 -1.79
C TRP A 133 3.81 10.48 -0.36
N PRO A 134 3.96 11.54 0.44
CA PRO A 134 3.63 11.49 1.86
C PRO A 134 2.14 11.38 2.11
N ILE A 135 1.76 10.69 3.18
CA ILE A 135 0.40 10.67 3.71
C ILE A 135 0.44 10.95 5.21
N THR A 136 -0.48 11.78 5.68
CA THR A 136 -0.59 12.16 7.09
C THR A 136 -1.92 11.69 7.64
N GLY A 137 -1.87 10.87 8.68
CA GLY A 137 -3.05 10.50 9.46
C GLY A 137 -3.24 11.44 10.65
N ILE A 138 -4.42 12.02 10.79
CA ILE A 138 -4.79 12.85 11.94
C ILE A 138 -5.87 12.11 12.74
N HIS A 139 -5.66 11.95 14.04
CA HIS A 139 -6.62 11.36 14.96
C HIS A 139 -7.17 12.46 15.87
N LEU A 140 -8.48 12.65 15.84
CA LEU A 140 -9.18 13.66 16.64
C LEU A 140 -10.06 12.97 17.68
N GLY A 141 -9.85 13.27 18.96
CA GLY A 141 -10.72 12.86 20.04
C GLY A 141 -11.65 14.01 20.43
N PHE A 142 -12.93 13.72 20.60
CA PHE A 142 -13.94 14.70 21.03
C PHE A 142 -14.57 14.25 22.35
N ASP A 143 -14.99 15.20 23.16
CA ASP A 143 -15.71 14.99 24.42
C ASP A 143 -17.19 14.63 24.21
N ARG A 144 -17.71 14.85 22.99
CA ARG A 144 -19.09 14.56 22.58
C ARG A 144 -19.18 14.20 21.09
N PRO A 145 -20.26 13.51 20.65
CA PRO A 145 -20.50 13.28 19.22
C PRO A 145 -20.58 14.59 18.44
N VAL A 146 -19.92 14.65 17.28
CA VAL A 146 -19.93 15.81 16.37
C VAL A 146 -20.83 15.60 15.14
N THR A 147 -21.25 14.36 14.89
CA THR A 147 -22.14 13.99 13.79
C THR A 147 -22.80 12.64 14.09
N ASP A 148 -23.99 12.41 13.53
CA ASP A 148 -24.71 11.13 13.59
C ASP A 148 -24.39 10.24 12.37
N LEU A 149 -23.57 10.75 11.42
CA LEU A 149 -23.14 10.00 10.24
C LEU A 149 -22.10 8.94 10.62
N HIS A 150 -22.27 7.73 10.11
CA HIS A 150 -21.25 6.68 10.25
C HIS A 150 -19.96 7.01 9.50
N HIS A 151 -20.08 7.63 8.32
CA HIS A 151 -18.96 8.03 7.48
C HIS A 151 -19.32 9.35 6.78
N ALA A 152 -18.35 10.24 6.66
CA ALA A 152 -18.51 11.49 5.94
C ALA A 152 -17.20 11.82 5.19
N ALA A 153 -17.35 12.40 4.00
CA ALA A 153 -16.25 12.98 3.24
C ALA A 153 -16.58 14.45 2.97
N LEU A 154 -15.60 15.32 3.17
CA LEU A 154 -15.76 16.74 2.85
C LEU A 154 -15.56 16.93 1.35
N LEU A 155 -16.58 17.48 0.69
CA LEU A 155 -16.46 17.95 -0.68
C LEU A 155 -15.93 19.37 -0.68
N ASP A 156 -15.11 19.67 -1.69
CA ASP A 156 -14.42 20.94 -1.86
C ASP A 156 -13.39 21.20 -0.74
N ARG A 157 -12.26 21.81 -1.10
CA ARG A 157 -11.29 22.34 -0.14
C ARG A 157 -11.35 23.85 -0.31
N THR A 158 -11.58 24.59 0.77
CA THR A 158 -11.41 26.06 0.80
C THR A 158 -9.94 26.41 0.71
#